data_AF-A0A969QTR0-F1
#
_entry.id   AF-A0A969QTR0-F1
#
_cell.length_a   1.000
_cell.length_b   1.000
_cell.length_c   1.000
_cell.angle_alpha   90.00
_cell.angle_beta   90.00
_cell.angle_gamma   90.00
#
_symmetry.space_group_name_H-M   'P 1'
#
loop_
_entity.id
_entity.type
_entity.pdbx_description
1 polymer ?
#
loop_
_entity_poly.entity_id
_entity_poly.type
_entity_poly.pdbx_seq_one_letter_code
_entity_poly.pdbx_strand_id
1 'polypeptide(L)'
;MNDALLVVVWLQVLMLGLQLLQVLLLLISPVLAAVVGLAGIVLFLWLLTNFVAELHGFQSLLAVFGAIVLTGFAVAFLFVFILAMFFGPEALAHV
;
A
#
# COMPACT_ATOMS: atom_id res chain seq x y z
N MET A 1 -13.69 -10.52 11.92
CA MET A 1 -13.88 -10.16 10.49
C MET A 1 -14.44 -8.77 10.32
N ASN A 2 -15.45 -8.35 11.10
CA ASN A 2 -16.02 -7.00 11.00
C ASN A 2 -14.98 -5.88 11.22
N ASP A 3 -14.10 -6.04 12.21
CA ASP A 3 -13.12 -4.99 12.56
C ASP A 3 -12.02 -4.84 11.49
N ALA A 4 -11.62 -5.96 10.88
CA ALA A 4 -10.68 -5.94 9.76
C ALA A 4 -11.27 -5.19 8.55
N LEU A 5 -12.55 -5.42 8.25
CA LEU A 5 -13.25 -4.68 7.19
C LEU A 5 -13.36 -3.19 7.52
N LEU A 6 -13.72 -2.85 8.77
CA LEU A 6 -13.83 -1.47 9.21
C LEU A 6 -12.51 -0.70 9.04
N VAL A 7 -11.41 -1.31 9.45
CA VAL A 7 -10.07 -0.75 9.33
C VAL A 7 -9.68 -0.54 7.86
N VAL A 8 -9.96 -1.51 6.98
CA VAL A 8 -9.70 -1.38 5.54
C VAL A 8 -10.56 -0.29 4.91
N VAL A 9 -11.85 -0.21 5.25
CA VAL A 9 -12.76 0.83 4.75
C VAL A 9 -12.25 2.21 5.12
N TRP A 10 -11.86 2.44 6.36
CA TRP A 10 -11.33 3.74 6.78
C TRP A 10 -10.01 4.10 6.11
N LEU A 11 -9.13 3.12 5.92
CA LEU A 11 -7.90 3.32 5.15
C LEU A 11 -8.22 3.79 3.74
N GLN A 12 -9.17 3.12 3.07
CA GLN A 12 -9.58 3.48 1.72
C GLN A 12 -10.32 4.82 1.63
N VAL A 13 -11.14 5.19 2.61
CA VAL A 13 -11.80 6.50 2.65
C VAL A 13 -10.76 7.63 2.72
N LEU A 14 -9.73 7.48 3.56
CA LEU A 14 -8.65 8.45 3.67
C LEU A 14 -7.81 8.52 2.39
N MET A 15 -7.47 7.38 1.79
CA MET A 15 -6.73 7.33 0.54
C MET A 15 -7.53 7.89 -0.63
N LEU A 16 -8.85 7.63 -0.70
CA LEU A 16 -9.73 8.21 -1.70
C LEU A 16 -9.74 9.74 -1.61
N GLY A 17 -9.83 10.30 -0.39
CA GLY A 17 -9.75 11.74 -0.17
C GLY A 17 -8.42 12.33 -0.67
N LEU A 18 -7.31 11.64 -0.41
CA LEU A 18 -6.00 12.01 -0.94
C LEU A 18 -5.92 11.91 -2.47
N GLN A 19 -6.54 10.90 -3.07
CA GLN A 19 -6.61 10.75 -4.53
C GLN A 19 -7.41 11.89 -5.16
N LEU A 20 -8.55 12.26 -4.57
CA LEU A 20 -9.35 13.41 -5.01
C LEU A 20 -8.54 14.70 -4.94
N LEU A 21 -7.80 14.90 -3.84
CA LEU A 21 -6.88 16.04 -3.71
C LEU A 21 -5.83 16.02 -4.83
N GLN A 22 -5.21 14.88 -5.12
CA GLN A 22 -4.24 14.77 -6.22
C GLN A 22 -4.86 15.10 -7.58
N VAL A 23 -6.07 14.61 -7.86
CA VAL A 23 -6.79 14.91 -9.11
C VAL A 23 -7.03 16.43 -9.24
N LEU A 24 -7.44 17.09 -8.15
CA LEU A 24 -7.59 18.54 -8.14
C LEU A 24 -6.26 19.26 -8.34
N LEU A 25 -5.18 18.79 -7.70
CA LEU A 25 -3.85 19.36 -7.84
C LEU A 25 -3.25 19.15 -9.23
N LEU A 26 -3.58 18.06 -9.93
CA LEU A 26 -3.14 17.83 -11.31
C LEU A 26 -3.61 18.94 -12.24
N LEU A 27 -4.79 19.51 -12.00
CA LEU A 27 -5.33 20.64 -12.77
C LEU A 27 -4.53 21.93 -12.53
N ILE A 28 -3.83 22.03 -11.41
CA ILE A 28 -3.04 23.21 -11.02
C ILE A 28 -1.58 23.04 -11.44
N SER A 29 -0.96 21.93 -11.04
CA SER A 29 0.43 21.60 -11.33
C SER A 29 0.67 20.10 -11.20
N PRO A 30 1.16 19.43 -12.27
CA PRO A 30 1.55 18.02 -12.21
C PRO A 30 2.59 17.72 -11.13
N VAL A 31 3.51 18.67 -10.87
CA VAL A 31 4.57 18.50 -9.86
C VAL A 31 3.99 18.48 -8.45
N LEU A 32 3.03 19.36 -8.14
CA LEU A 32 2.38 19.37 -6.82
C LEU A 32 1.60 18.08 -6.57
N ALA A 33 0.88 17.59 -7.57
CA ALA A 33 0.18 16.31 -7.47
C ALA A 33 1.17 15.15 -7.21
N ALA A 34 2.33 15.13 -7.89
CA ALA A 34 3.36 14.11 -7.66
C ALA A 34 3.94 14.17 -6.24
N VAL A 35 4.22 15.37 -5.70
CA VAL A 35 4.69 15.54 -4.32
C VAL A 35 3.66 15.01 -3.32
N VAL A 36 2.38 15.31 -3.53
CA VAL A 36 1.29 14.78 -2.68
C VAL A 36 1.16 13.26 -2.83
N GLY A 37 1.37 12.71 -4.04
CA GLY A 37 1.42 11.27 -4.27
C GLY A 37 2.52 10.58 -3.46
N LEU A 38 3.73 11.16 -3.45
CA LEU A 38 4.85 10.65 -2.64
C LEU A 38 4.56 10.73 -1.13
N ALA A 39 4.01 11.85 -0.66
CA ALA A 39 3.55 11.97 0.72
C ALA A 39 2.45 10.96 1.06
N GLY A 40 1.62 10.63 0.06
CA GLY A 40 0.58 9.60 0.14
C GLY A 40 1.11 8.21 0.44
N ILE A 41 2.24 7.83 -0.14
CA ILE A 41 2.87 6.53 0.14
C ILE A 41 3.29 6.45 1.63
N VAL A 42 3.89 7.51 2.15
CA VAL A 42 4.30 7.60 3.56
C VAL A 42 3.07 7.54 4.47
N LEU A 43 2.04 8.33 4.15
CA LEU A 43 0.78 8.35 4.90
C LEU A 43 0.10 6.98 4.90
N PHE A 44 0.03 6.32 3.74
CA PHE A 44 -0.54 4.98 3.60
C PHE A 44 0.17 3.96 4.49
N LEU A 45 1.50 3.89 4.41
CA LEU A 45 2.29 2.95 5.22
C LEU A 45 2.16 3.23 6.72
N TRP A 46 2.13 4.51 7.10
CA TRP A 46 1.93 4.90 8.49
C TRP A 46 0.54 4.51 8.99
N LEU A 47 -0.53 4.83 8.25
CA LEU A 47 -1.90 4.46 8.61
C LEU A 47 -2.05 2.94 8.68
N LEU A 48 -1.60 2.21 7.65
CA LEU A 48 -1.65 0.75 7.63
C LEU A 48 -0.94 0.13 8.83
N THR A 49 0.24 0.64 9.21
CA THR A 49 0.98 0.16 10.38
C THR A 49 0.17 0.36 11.66
N ASN A 50 -0.36 1.56 11.92
CA ASN A 50 -1.15 1.84 13.12
C ASN A 50 -2.43 1.00 13.16
N PHE A 51 -3.10 0.87 12.02
CA PHE A 51 -4.35 0.14 11.88
C PHE A 51 -4.17 -1.36 12.09
N VAL A 52 -3.11 -1.95 11.54
CA VAL A 52 -2.76 -3.36 11.77
C VAL A 52 -2.36 -3.58 13.22
N ALA A 53 -1.59 -2.65 13.81
CA ALA A 53 -1.19 -2.72 15.21
C ALA A 53 -2.40 -2.71 16.14
N GLU A 54 -3.34 -1.79 15.94
CA GLU A 54 -4.57 -1.69 16.72
C GLU A 54 -5.45 -2.95 16.56
N LEU A 55 -5.67 -3.39 15.31
CA LEU A 55 -6.50 -4.55 15.02
C LEU A 55 -6.01 -5.84 15.68
N HIS A 56 -4.70 -6.00 15.82
CA HIS A 56 -4.08 -7.20 16.39
C HIS A 56 -3.60 -7.01 17.84
N GLY A 57 -3.70 -5.80 18.40
CA GLY A 57 -3.19 -5.46 19.74
C GLY A 57 -1.66 -5.50 19.86
N PHE A 58 -0.94 -5.19 18.78
CA PHE A 58 0.53 -5.19 18.81
C PHE A 58 1.09 -3.95 19.51
N GLN A 59 2.09 -4.15 20.37
CA GLN A 59 2.72 -3.06 21.12
C GLN A 59 3.84 -2.33 20.36
N SER A 60 4.47 -2.97 19.36
CA SER A 60 5.61 -2.40 18.63
C SER A 60 5.23 -2.06 17.19
N LEU A 61 5.05 -0.77 16.90
CA LEU A 61 4.77 -0.29 15.55
C LEU A 61 5.92 -0.61 14.58
N LEU A 62 7.17 -0.59 15.04
CA LEU A 62 8.33 -0.88 14.19
C LEU A 62 8.33 -2.35 13.73
N ALA A 63 7.98 -3.28 14.63
CA ALA A 63 7.85 -4.69 14.27
C ALA A 63 6.70 -4.91 13.28
N VAL A 64 5.57 -4.22 13.47
CA VAL A 64 4.43 -4.28 12.54
C VAL A 64 4.80 -3.74 11.16
N PHE A 65 5.47 -2.59 11.10
CA PHE A 65 5.96 -2.03 9.85
C PHE A 65 6.93 -2.99 9.14
N GLY A 66 7.89 -3.56 9.87
CA GLY A 66 8.81 -4.57 9.32
C GLY A 66 8.09 -5.80 8.78
N ALA A 67 7.07 -6.29 9.49
CA ALA A 67 6.24 -7.41 9.05
C ALA A 67 5.42 -7.08 7.80
N ILE A 68 4.87 -5.85 7.70
CA ILE A 68 4.16 -5.38 6.50
C ILE A 68 5.09 -5.40 5.29
N VAL A 69 6.30 -4.83 5.43
CA VAL A 69 7.31 -4.79 4.36
C VAL A 69 7.71 -6.20 3.94
N LEU A 70 8.07 -7.05 4.89
CA LEU A 70 8.47 -8.44 4.62
C LEU A 70 7.36 -9.24 3.94
N THR A 71 6.13 -9.09 4.39
CA THR A 71 4.95 -9.75 3.79
C THR A 71 4.73 -9.25 2.37
N GLY A 72 4.84 -7.94 2.13
CA GLY A 72 4.73 -7.36 0.80
C GLY A 72 5.75 -7.96 -0.18
N PHE A 73 7.02 -8.05 0.23
CA PHE A 73 8.06 -8.70 -0.57
C PHE A 73 7.78 -10.18 -0.78
N ALA A 74 7.43 -10.93 0.27
CA ALA A 74 7.15 -12.35 0.16
C ALA A 74 5.99 -12.64 -0.82
N VAL A 75 4.92 -11.85 -0.75
CA VAL A 75 3.79 -11.93 -1.69
C VAL A 75 4.23 -11.58 -3.11
N ALA A 76 5.03 -10.53 -3.30
CA ALA A 76 5.54 -10.16 -4.62
C ALA A 76 6.39 -11.28 -5.25
N PHE A 77 7.34 -11.86 -4.49
CA PHE A 77 8.13 -12.99 -4.96
C PHE A 77 7.26 -14.21 -5.28
N LEU A 78 6.29 -14.53 -4.42
CA LEU A 78 5.35 -15.62 -4.67
C LEU A 78 4.59 -15.40 -5.99
N PHE A 79 4.10 -14.20 -6.23
CA PHE A 79 3.45 -13.84 -7.49
C PHE A 79 4.38 -13.99 -8.69
N VAL A 80 5.65 -13.55 -8.59
CA VAL A 80 6.64 -13.73 -9.66
C VAL A 80 6.85 -15.20 -9.98
N PHE A 81 6.98 -16.08 -8.98
CA PHE A 81 7.13 -17.51 -9.22
C PHE A 81 5.90 -18.14 -9.86
N ILE A 82 4.70 -17.75 -9.41
CA ILE A 82 3.43 -18.19 -10.01
C ILE A 82 3.40 -17.77 -11.49
N LEU A 83 3.67 -16.51 -11.80
CA LEU A 83 3.65 -16.01 -13.17
C LEU A 83 4.69 -16.72 -14.05
N ALA A 84 5.91 -16.94 -13.55
CA ALA A 84 6.97 -17.65 -14.27
C ALA A 84 6.58 -19.10 -14.60
N MET A 85 5.83 -19.77 -13.72
CA MET A 85 5.36 -21.14 -13.95
C MET A 85 4.31 -21.23 -15.08
N PHE A 86 3.44 -20.23 -15.20
CA PHE A 86 2.34 -20.25 -16.18
C PHE A 86 2.68 -19.59 -17.52
N PHE A 87 3.56 -18.59 -17.53
CA PHE A 87 3.86 -17.79 -18.72
C PHE A 87 5.30 -17.95 -19.26
N GLY A 88 6.14 -18.72 -18.56
CA GLY A 88 7.55 -18.90 -18.92
C GLY A 88 8.43 -17.67 -18.59
N PRO A 89 9.75 -17.84 -18.46
CA PRO A 89 10.68 -16.73 -18.18
C PRO A 89 10.63 -15.61 -19.24
N GLU A 90 10.37 -15.98 -20.50
CA GLU A 90 10.25 -15.07 -21.65
C GLU A 90 9.16 -14.01 -21.48
N ALA A 91 8.07 -14.29 -20.77
CA ALA A 91 7.03 -13.30 -20.48
C ALA A 91 7.48 -12.22 -19.47
N LEU A 92 8.50 -12.53 -18.66
CA LEU A 92 9.07 -11.62 -17.66
C LEU A 92 10.30 -10.85 -18.19
N ALA A 93 10.83 -11.22 -19.36
CA ALA A 93 12.04 -10.62 -19.94
C ALA A 93 11.82 -9.24 -20.60
N HIS A 94 10.56 -8.81 -20.71
CA HIS A 94 10.16 -7.56 -21.37
C HIS A 94 9.46 -6.56 -20.43
N VAL A 95 9.46 -6.81 -19.11
CA VAL A 95 8.98 -5.92 -18.05
C VAL A 95 10.15 -5.17 -17.43
#